data_AF-A0A061J3K0-F1
#
_entry.id   AF-A0A061J3K0-F1
#
_cell.length_a   1.000
_cell.length_b   1.000
_cell.length_c   1.000
_cell.angle_alpha   90.00
_cell.angle_beta   90.00
_cell.angle_gamma   90.00
#
_symmetry.space_group_name_H-M   'P 1'
#
loop_
_entity.id
_entity.type
_entity.pdbx_description
1 polymer ?
#
loop_
_entity_poly.entity_id
_entity_poly.type
_entity_poly.pdbx_seq_one_letter_code
_entity_poly.pdbx_strand_id
1 'polypeptide(L)'
;MDNFVVTDDTFSFPNMERMEELHKTQPWKKSPRYFQRVKVSILAALQMISHAQRGRPNVTYSDDGDGESASFSSTRDEPRHENWFEVMGLMLGHFTEEEMVVTSAFALPVDASEVECAMNDASQLYMLDYLQYHQRCGSQEGCIGWYHSHPGYTCFLSGTDVSTQQLGQKAQDPWLAIVIDPVRTISTGRLDMKAFRTFSEEYAASLQEAHQQVRGRHRKNSTTPTWVSSDRIKEYGIHAHRYYELPITLVCSKSDEALLDSLWSRFWALTFCSNPLTTNRQLMTQQIHQLTDVLESELACGHKKGVKDDECQFYNKSQNREQYSDAVGNGDETHVSSEAFKEKNLHARHLVSALDSEVALGGTLLVVKNCVFQA
;
A
#
# COMPACT_ATOMS: atom_id res chain seq x y z
N MET A 1 -11.55 10.53 2.09
CA MET A 1 -10.93 11.39 3.11
C MET A 1 -10.41 12.59 2.37
N ASP A 2 -10.96 13.77 2.63
CA ASP A 2 -10.43 15.01 2.09
C ASP A 2 -9.25 15.39 2.98
N ASN A 3 -8.06 15.60 2.39
CA ASN A 3 -6.85 16.00 3.11
C ASN A 3 -6.98 17.47 3.48
N PHE A 4 -7.82 17.77 4.47
CA PHE A 4 -8.04 19.11 4.97
C PHE A 4 -6.84 19.52 5.85
N VAL A 5 -6.29 20.68 5.55
CA VAL A 5 -5.23 21.31 6.34
C VAL A 5 -5.88 22.32 7.27
N VAL A 6 -5.52 22.25 8.55
CA VAL A 6 -5.96 23.20 9.58
C VAL A 6 -4.80 24.11 9.96
N THR A 7 -5.01 25.42 9.90
CA THR A 7 -4.08 26.38 10.49
C THR A 7 -4.27 26.43 11.99
N ASP A 8 -3.24 26.04 12.73
CA ASP A 8 -3.23 25.99 14.19
C ASP A 8 -1.78 26.18 14.64
N ASP A 9 -1.46 27.19 15.45
CA ASP A 9 -0.08 27.36 15.93
C ASP A 9 0.19 26.52 17.19
N THR A 10 -0.86 26.02 17.84
CA THR A 10 -0.74 25.35 19.15
C THR A 10 -0.05 23.99 19.06
N PHE A 11 -0.05 23.35 17.89
CA PHE A 11 0.63 22.05 17.70
C PHE A 11 2.15 22.16 17.88
N SER A 12 2.75 23.35 17.75
CA SER A 12 4.20 23.54 17.84
C SER A 12 4.72 23.65 19.27
N PHE A 13 3.84 23.81 20.27
CA PHE A 13 4.22 24.07 21.65
C PHE A 13 3.78 22.91 22.56
N PRO A 14 4.68 21.97 22.92
CA PRO A 14 4.32 20.88 23.81
C PRO A 14 4.01 21.38 25.23
N ASN A 15 2.96 20.84 25.84
CA ASN A 15 2.69 21.07 27.27
C ASN A 15 3.44 20.03 28.11
N MET A 16 4.67 20.38 28.51
CA MET A 16 5.59 19.48 29.21
C MET A 16 5.04 18.97 30.54
N GLU A 17 4.38 19.83 31.33
CA GLU A 17 3.81 19.45 32.63
C GLU A 17 2.72 18.39 32.45
N ARG A 18 1.81 18.62 31.48
CA ARG A 18 0.74 17.67 31.17
C ARG A 18 1.29 16.36 30.63
N MET A 19 2.29 16.41 29.75
CA MET A 19 2.95 15.22 29.23
C MET A 19 3.62 14.39 30.33
N GLU A 20 4.28 15.04 31.29
CA GLU A 20 4.92 14.35 32.41
C GLU A 20 3.89 13.65 33.31
N GLU A 21 2.76 14.31 33.57
CA GLU A 21 1.64 13.73 34.32
C GLU A 21 1.04 12.51 33.59
N LEU A 22 0.84 12.62 32.28
CA LEU A 22 0.33 11.53 31.45
C LEU A 22 1.32 10.35 31.38
N HIS A 23 2.63 10.60 31.31
CA HIS A 23 3.64 9.55 31.41
C HIS A 23 3.63 8.84 32.77
N LYS A 24 3.32 9.55 33.87
CA LYS A 24 3.20 8.96 35.21
C LYS A 24 1.94 8.11 35.35
N THR A 25 0.82 8.56 34.79
CA THR A 25 -0.50 7.92 34.96
C THR A 25 -0.79 6.83 33.92
N GLN A 26 -0.17 6.92 32.74
CA GLN A 26 -0.26 5.98 31.61
C GLN A 26 -1.70 5.51 31.29
N PRO A 27 -2.66 6.45 31.09
CA PRO A 27 -4.06 6.11 30.90
C PRO A 27 -4.33 5.20 29.69
N TRP A 28 -3.48 5.29 28.65
CA TRP A 28 -3.55 4.44 27.46
C TRP A 28 -3.31 2.95 27.71
N LYS A 29 -2.70 2.57 28.84
CA LYS A 29 -2.58 1.15 29.20
C LYS A 29 -3.91 0.53 29.65
N LYS A 30 -4.84 1.35 30.14
CA LYS A 30 -6.17 0.90 30.61
C LYS A 30 -7.20 0.89 29.49
N SER A 31 -7.09 1.84 28.56
CA SER A 31 -8.01 1.96 27.42
C SER A 31 -7.29 1.62 26.11
N PRO A 32 -7.64 0.49 25.45
CA PRO A 32 -7.02 0.07 24.19
C PRO A 32 -7.12 1.10 23.05
N ARG A 33 -8.09 2.03 23.12
CA ARG A 33 -8.34 3.09 22.14
C ARG A 33 -8.27 4.49 22.78
N TYR A 34 -7.34 4.69 23.72
CA TYR A 34 -7.16 5.98 24.36
C TYR A 34 -6.82 7.10 23.37
N PHE A 35 -5.85 6.85 22.47
CA PHE A 35 -5.54 7.77 21.39
C PHE A 35 -6.57 7.61 20.27
N GLN A 36 -7.20 8.70 19.89
CA GLN A 36 -8.30 8.71 18.92
C GLN A 36 -7.95 9.48 17.65
N ARG A 37 -6.95 10.38 17.70
CA ARG A 37 -6.61 11.27 16.58
C ARG A 37 -5.11 11.53 16.51
N VAL A 38 -4.63 11.89 15.33
CA VAL A 38 -3.25 12.32 15.10
C VAL A 38 -3.24 13.63 14.35
N LYS A 39 -2.48 14.61 14.83
CA LYS A 39 -2.09 15.80 14.07
C LYS A 39 -0.72 15.57 13.45
N VAL A 40 -0.57 15.81 12.15
CA VAL A 40 0.71 15.72 11.45
C VAL A 40 0.98 17.09 10.83
N SER A 41 2.11 17.70 11.16
CA SER A 41 2.50 18.96 10.55
C SER A 41 2.73 18.79 9.04
N ILE A 42 2.46 19.82 8.24
CA ILE A 42 2.80 19.79 6.81
C ILE A 42 4.30 19.54 6.62
N LEU A 43 5.16 20.08 7.47
CA LEU A 43 6.60 19.86 7.41
C LEU A 43 6.93 18.36 7.53
N ALA A 44 6.38 17.69 8.55
CA ALA A 44 6.58 16.26 8.74
C ALA A 44 6.03 15.47 7.56
N ALA A 45 4.83 15.80 7.07
CA ALA A 45 4.24 15.15 5.92
C ALA A 45 5.13 15.27 4.67
N LEU A 46 5.64 16.48 4.37
CA LEU A 46 6.55 16.71 3.25
C LEU A 46 7.88 15.96 3.41
N GLN A 47 8.46 15.94 4.62
CA GLN A 47 9.69 15.20 4.90
C GLN A 47 9.50 13.70 4.63
N MET A 48 8.41 13.12 5.15
CA MET A 48 8.13 11.70 4.98
C MET A 48 7.81 11.34 3.52
N ILE A 49 7.01 12.14 2.80
CA ILE A 49 6.70 11.92 1.37
C ILE A 49 7.97 12.06 0.52
N SER A 50 8.78 13.10 0.77
CA SER A 50 10.03 13.32 0.03
C SER A 50 10.99 12.14 0.24
N HIS A 51 11.05 11.61 1.47
CA HIS A 51 11.83 10.41 1.75
C HIS A 51 11.27 9.16 1.05
N ALA A 52 9.96 8.92 1.16
CA ALA A 52 9.29 7.79 0.51
C ALA A 52 9.50 7.77 -1.02
N GLN A 53 9.56 8.95 -1.66
CA GLN A 53 9.88 9.08 -3.08
C GLN A 53 11.32 8.73 -3.44
N ARG A 54 12.26 8.75 -2.48
CA ARG A 54 13.66 8.33 -2.71
C ARG A 54 13.81 6.81 -2.75
N GLY A 55 12.79 6.05 -2.33
CA GLY A 55 12.72 4.60 -2.51
C GLY A 55 12.48 4.16 -3.96
N ARG A 56 12.38 5.11 -4.91
CA ARG A 56 12.27 4.81 -6.33
C ARG A 56 13.48 4.02 -6.81
N PRO A 57 13.28 2.99 -7.66
CA PRO A 57 14.40 2.30 -8.29
C PRO A 57 15.22 3.29 -9.13
N ASN A 58 16.54 3.24 -9.01
CA ASN A 58 17.42 4.04 -9.84
C ASN A 58 17.35 3.53 -11.28
N VAL A 59 16.65 4.27 -12.15
CA VAL A 59 16.77 4.11 -13.59
C VAL A 59 18.11 4.72 -14.01
N THR A 60 19.21 4.03 -13.72
CA THR A 60 20.43 4.27 -14.49
C THR A 60 20.17 3.77 -15.89
N TYR A 61 19.83 4.69 -16.80
CA TYR A 61 20.07 4.46 -18.22
C TYR A 61 21.52 3.97 -18.35
N SER A 62 21.69 2.72 -18.77
CA SER A 62 22.95 2.29 -19.36
C SER A 62 23.17 3.18 -20.57
N ASP A 63 24.02 4.20 -20.39
CA ASP A 63 24.49 5.07 -21.46
C ASP A 63 25.16 4.19 -22.52
N ASP A 64 24.59 4.22 -23.72
CA ASP A 64 25.24 3.70 -24.92
C ASP A 64 26.52 4.50 -25.15
N GLY A 65 27.67 3.88 -24.87
CA GLY A 65 28.99 4.49 -25.05
C GLY A 65 30.08 3.45 -25.26
N ASP A 66 30.18 2.98 -26.50
CA ASP A 66 31.31 2.35 -27.20
C ASP A 66 32.60 1.99 -26.42
N GLY A 67 33.00 0.70 -26.47
CA GLY A 67 34.37 0.30 -26.12
C GLY A 67 34.62 -1.20 -25.88
N GLU A 68 34.61 -1.99 -26.96
CA GLU A 68 35.36 -3.25 -27.18
C GLU A 68 35.36 -4.42 -26.14
N SER A 69 34.87 -5.57 -26.65
CA SER A 69 35.33 -6.94 -26.40
C SER A 69 35.02 -7.63 -25.06
N ALA A 70 33.88 -8.32 -25.00
CA ALA A 70 33.76 -9.57 -24.23
C ALA A 70 32.63 -10.48 -24.75
N SER A 71 33.03 -11.70 -25.13
CA SER A 71 32.27 -12.94 -25.32
C SER A 71 30.74 -12.94 -25.17
N PHE A 72 30.09 -13.32 -26.27
CA PHE A 72 28.68 -13.68 -26.40
C PHE A 72 28.31 -14.89 -25.51
N SER A 73 27.55 -14.64 -24.45
CA SER A 73 26.85 -15.64 -23.65
C SER A 73 25.36 -15.29 -23.67
N SER A 74 24.58 -16.03 -24.46
CA SER A 74 23.13 -15.87 -24.54
C SER A 74 22.46 -16.42 -23.26
N THR A 75 22.35 -15.60 -22.24
CA THR A 75 21.43 -15.83 -21.12
C THR A 75 20.25 -14.89 -21.29
N ARG A 76 19.06 -15.48 -21.45
CA ARG A 76 17.75 -14.83 -21.49
C ARG A 76 17.70 -13.59 -20.58
N ASP A 77 17.43 -12.43 -21.18
CA ASP A 77 17.07 -11.21 -20.46
C ASP A 77 15.73 -11.44 -19.73
N GLU A 78 15.80 -11.84 -18.47
CA GLU A 78 14.70 -11.65 -17.52
C GLU A 78 14.46 -10.14 -17.36
N PRO A 79 13.21 -9.64 -17.42
CA PRO A 79 12.93 -8.24 -17.18
C PRO A 79 13.38 -7.90 -15.76
N ARG A 80 14.43 -7.08 -15.63
CA ARG A 80 14.90 -6.60 -14.33
C ARG A 80 13.75 -5.84 -13.68
N HIS A 81 13.17 -6.43 -12.66
CA HIS A 81 12.09 -5.84 -11.88
C HIS A 81 12.60 -4.57 -11.19
N GLU A 82 12.25 -3.40 -11.74
CA GLU A 82 12.43 -2.09 -11.13
C GLU A 82 11.43 -1.91 -9.99
N ASN A 83 11.71 -2.56 -8.86
CA ASN A 83 10.81 -2.53 -7.72
C ASN A 83 11.19 -1.37 -6.78
N TRP A 84 10.17 -0.69 -6.27
CA TRP A 84 10.35 0.35 -5.26
C TRP A 84 10.79 -0.30 -3.94
N PHE A 85 11.72 0.35 -3.27
CA PHE A 85 12.17 -0.05 -1.93
C PHE A 85 11.32 0.62 -0.86
N GLU A 86 11.02 -0.13 0.20
CA GLU A 86 10.45 0.44 1.41
C GLU A 86 11.52 1.22 2.15
N VAL A 87 11.20 2.45 2.56
CA VAL A 87 12.07 3.26 3.41
C VAL A 87 11.41 3.49 4.76
N MET A 88 12.21 3.74 5.80
CA MET A 88 11.70 4.08 7.12
C MET A 88 12.44 5.24 7.78
N GLY A 89 11.77 5.85 8.75
CA GLY A 89 12.37 6.89 9.58
C GLY A 89 11.64 7.04 10.90
N LEU A 90 12.08 8.02 11.67
CA LEU A 90 11.50 8.34 12.96
C LEU A 90 10.77 9.67 12.92
N MET A 91 9.77 9.76 13.79
CA MET A 91 8.93 10.94 13.95
C MET A 91 9.21 11.58 15.29
N LEU A 92 9.34 12.90 15.26
CA LEU A 92 9.47 13.73 16.44
C LEU A 92 8.15 14.43 16.71
N GLY A 93 7.90 14.68 17.99
CA GLY A 93 6.76 15.46 18.42
C GLY A 93 6.40 15.18 19.86
N HIS A 94 5.10 15.27 20.12
CA HIS A 94 4.55 15.18 21.47
C HIS A 94 3.15 14.60 21.44
N PHE A 95 2.53 14.53 22.61
CA PHE A 95 1.17 14.06 22.74
C PHE A 95 0.46 14.85 23.83
N THR A 96 -0.84 14.97 23.66
CA THR A 96 -1.75 15.48 24.68
C THR A 96 -2.56 14.30 25.20
N GLU A 97 -3.82 14.49 25.60
CA GLU A 97 -4.65 13.40 26.10
C GLU A 97 -4.94 12.37 25.00
N GLU A 98 -6.01 12.55 24.24
CA GLU A 98 -6.44 11.56 23.23
C GLU A 98 -5.82 11.81 21.83
N GLU A 99 -4.85 12.72 21.73
CA GLU A 99 -4.27 13.17 20.46
C GLU A 99 -2.73 13.13 20.48
N MET A 100 -2.16 12.50 19.44
CA MET A 100 -0.71 12.49 19.20
C MET A 100 -0.38 13.54 18.14
N VAL A 101 0.75 14.23 18.31
CA VAL A 101 1.17 15.33 17.44
C VAL A 101 2.55 15.04 16.88
N VAL A 102 2.66 14.96 15.56
CA VAL A 102 3.92 14.80 14.82
C VAL A 102 4.31 16.16 14.26
N THR A 103 5.43 16.71 14.73
CA THR A 103 5.92 18.04 14.35
C THR A 103 6.97 17.99 13.26
N SER A 104 7.81 16.96 13.26
CA SER A 104 8.82 16.71 12.23
C SER A 104 9.14 15.23 12.09
N ALA A 105 9.81 14.86 11.00
CA ALA A 105 10.27 13.51 10.76
C ALA A 105 11.67 13.52 10.12
N PHE A 106 12.44 12.46 10.37
CA PHE A 106 13.76 12.30 9.76
C PHE A 106 13.96 10.88 9.25
N ALA A 107 14.69 10.77 8.15
CA ALA A 107 15.01 9.50 7.52
C ALA A 107 16.08 8.74 8.32
N LEU A 108 15.97 7.42 8.37
CA LEU A 108 17.03 6.56 8.90
C LEU A 108 17.76 5.85 7.76
N PRO A 109 19.10 5.70 7.84
CA PRO A 109 19.85 4.84 6.93
C PRO A 109 19.61 3.39 7.34
N VAL A 110 18.68 2.72 6.69
CA VAL A 110 18.27 1.35 7.02
C VAL A 110 18.66 0.36 5.93
N ASP A 111 18.71 -0.92 6.30
CA ASP A 111 18.73 -1.99 5.31
C ASP A 111 17.30 -2.16 4.79
N ALA A 112 17.08 -1.66 3.57
CA ALA A 112 15.79 -1.63 2.91
C ALA A 112 15.68 -2.74 1.85
N SER A 113 14.49 -3.35 1.78
CA SER A 113 14.09 -4.26 0.71
C SER A 113 12.74 -3.82 0.13
N GLU A 114 12.18 -4.59 -0.80
CA GLU A 114 10.85 -4.32 -1.38
C GLU A 114 9.68 -4.63 -0.44
N VAL A 115 9.95 -5.34 0.66
CA VAL A 115 8.92 -5.91 1.54
C VAL A 115 9.14 -5.61 3.01
N GLU A 116 10.36 -5.24 3.39
CA GLU A 116 10.74 -5.00 4.78
C GLU A 116 11.88 -3.99 4.85
N CYS A 117 11.88 -3.21 5.93
CA CYS A 117 12.96 -2.32 6.32
C CYS A 117 13.32 -2.58 7.79
N ALA A 118 14.61 -2.68 8.08
CA ALA A 118 15.11 -2.96 9.42
C ALA A 118 16.22 -1.99 9.83
N MET A 119 16.18 -1.55 11.09
CA MET A 119 17.25 -0.73 11.66
C MET A 119 18.51 -1.57 11.88
N ASN A 120 19.66 -1.06 11.44
CA ASN A 120 20.98 -1.62 11.70
C ASN A 120 21.79 -0.74 12.66
N ASP A 121 23.01 -1.15 13.00
CA ASP A 121 23.88 -0.42 13.93
C ASP A 121 24.16 1.03 13.45
N ALA A 122 24.28 1.23 12.13
CA ALA A 122 24.46 2.56 11.55
C ALA A 122 23.19 3.42 11.71
N SER A 123 21.99 2.83 11.57
CA SER A 123 20.71 3.50 11.84
C SER A 123 20.64 3.97 13.29
N GLN A 124 21.07 3.13 14.24
CA GLN A 124 21.03 3.44 15.68
C GLN A 124 22.01 4.57 16.04
N LEU A 125 23.23 4.55 15.48
CA LEU A 125 24.20 5.62 15.66
C LEU A 125 23.69 6.94 15.09
N TYR A 126 23.15 6.92 13.87
CA TYR A 126 22.58 8.10 13.23
C TYR A 126 21.40 8.68 14.04
N MET A 127 20.52 7.81 14.54
CA MET A 127 19.41 8.20 15.42
C MET A 127 19.92 8.95 16.65
N LEU A 128 20.94 8.43 17.33
CA LEU A 128 21.50 9.05 18.53
C LEU A 128 22.08 10.43 18.22
N ASP A 129 22.89 10.53 17.17
CA ASP A 129 23.52 11.79 16.74
C ASP A 129 22.47 12.84 16.37
N TYR A 130 21.43 12.43 15.62
CA TYR A 130 20.35 13.32 15.20
C TYR A 130 19.56 13.83 16.42
N LEU A 131 19.21 12.97 17.37
CA LEU A 131 18.49 13.37 18.58
C LEU A 131 19.31 14.31 19.45
N GLN A 132 20.61 14.07 19.60
CA GLN A 132 21.50 14.98 20.33
C GLN A 132 21.60 16.34 19.64
N TYR A 133 21.70 16.37 18.31
CA TYR A 133 21.69 17.62 17.54
C TYR A 133 20.38 18.38 17.76
N HIS A 134 19.25 17.69 17.67
CA HIS A 134 17.92 18.29 17.84
C HIS A 134 17.72 18.89 19.25
N GLN A 135 18.21 18.20 20.29
CA GLN A 135 18.19 18.70 21.67
C GLN A 135 19.07 19.95 21.84
N ARG A 136 20.24 20.01 21.20
CA ARG A 136 21.14 21.20 21.25
C ARG A 136 20.53 22.42 20.56
N CYS A 137 19.66 22.21 19.57
CA CYS A 137 18.89 23.28 18.93
C CYS A 137 17.75 23.82 19.81
N GLY A 138 17.60 23.33 21.04
CA GLY A 138 16.60 23.80 22.00
C GLY A 138 15.24 23.12 21.86
N SER A 139 15.12 22.07 21.03
CA SER A 139 13.89 21.30 20.96
C SER A 139 13.71 20.43 22.20
N GLN A 140 12.51 20.44 22.74
CA GLN A 140 12.10 19.65 23.90
C GLN A 140 11.34 18.38 23.49
N GLU A 141 11.22 18.14 22.19
CA GLU A 141 10.45 17.02 21.62
C GLU A 141 11.31 15.76 21.50
N GLY A 142 10.70 14.62 21.82
CA GLY A 142 11.32 13.30 21.66
C GLY A 142 10.75 12.55 20.46
N CYS A 143 11.25 11.33 20.25
CA CYS A 143 10.61 10.41 19.32
C CYS A 143 9.22 10.03 19.80
N ILE A 144 8.23 10.17 18.93
CA ILE A 144 6.82 9.84 19.20
C ILE A 144 6.33 8.62 18.39
N GLY A 145 7.18 8.15 17.46
CA GLY A 145 6.86 7.02 16.62
C GLY A 145 7.84 6.84 15.46
N TRP A 146 7.44 5.97 14.54
CA TRP A 146 8.15 5.67 13.31
C TRP A 146 7.21 5.75 12.11
N TYR A 147 7.79 5.93 10.93
CA TYR A 147 7.05 5.85 9.68
C TYR A 147 7.80 4.97 8.67
N HIS A 148 7.05 4.39 7.75
CA HIS A 148 7.61 3.69 6.60
C HIS A 148 6.72 3.83 5.35
N SER A 149 7.24 3.42 4.20
CA SER A 149 6.53 3.52 2.93
C SER A 149 6.05 2.17 2.42
N HIS A 150 4.82 2.11 1.90
CA HIS A 150 4.28 0.99 1.12
C HIS A 150 4.01 1.44 -0.32
N PRO A 151 4.95 1.24 -1.27
CA PRO A 151 4.81 1.76 -2.63
C PRO A 151 3.79 0.96 -3.47
N GLY A 152 2.59 1.51 -3.68
CA GLY A 152 1.66 1.04 -4.72
C GLY A 152 0.59 0.02 -4.30
N TYR A 153 0.49 -0.33 -3.02
CA TYR A 153 -0.46 -1.32 -2.51
C TYR A 153 -1.22 -0.87 -1.25
N THR A 154 -1.34 0.45 -1.06
CA THR A 154 -2.12 1.10 0.00
C THR A 154 -1.47 1.04 1.39
N CYS A 155 -1.92 1.92 2.29
CA CYS A 155 -1.38 2.03 3.64
C CYS A 155 -2.06 1.03 4.60
N PHE A 156 -1.29 0.09 5.15
CA PHE A 156 -1.70 -0.85 6.20
C PHE A 156 -0.49 -1.38 6.96
N LEU A 157 -0.69 -2.15 8.04
CA LEU A 157 0.42 -2.83 8.74
C LEU A 157 0.45 -4.33 8.37
N SER A 158 1.61 -4.79 7.88
CA SER A 158 1.96 -6.19 7.66
C SER A 158 2.15 -6.96 8.99
N GLY A 159 2.36 -8.28 8.93
CA GLY A 159 2.68 -9.07 10.12
C GLY A 159 3.97 -8.62 10.81
N THR A 160 4.98 -8.26 10.01
CA THR A 160 6.27 -7.70 10.47
C THR A 160 6.05 -6.32 11.09
N ASP A 161 5.29 -5.43 10.44
CA ASP A 161 5.01 -4.08 10.95
C ASP A 161 4.28 -4.10 12.28
N VAL A 162 3.30 -4.99 12.43
CA VAL A 162 2.58 -5.16 13.69
C VAL A 162 3.54 -5.59 14.81
N SER A 163 4.47 -6.49 14.52
CA SER A 163 5.45 -6.97 15.50
C SER A 163 6.43 -5.86 15.89
N THR A 164 6.93 -5.09 14.90
CA THR A 164 7.79 -3.92 15.12
C THR A 164 7.07 -2.84 15.94
N GLN A 165 5.83 -2.54 15.60
CA GLN A 165 5.02 -1.55 16.33
C GLN A 165 4.72 -2.01 17.76
N GLN A 166 4.46 -3.30 17.99
CA GLN A 166 4.27 -3.85 19.33
C GLN A 166 5.56 -3.79 20.16
N LEU A 167 6.72 -4.06 19.56
CA LEU A 167 8.01 -3.91 20.22
C LEU A 167 8.28 -2.44 20.60
N GLY A 168 8.04 -1.52 19.66
CA GLY A 168 8.15 -0.07 19.91
C GLY A 168 7.25 0.38 21.05
N GLN A 169 5.96 0.04 21.02
CA GLN A 169 5.00 0.35 22.09
C GLN A 169 5.37 -0.28 23.45
N LYS A 170 6.09 -1.41 23.49
CA LYS A 170 6.59 -2.00 24.75
C LYS A 170 7.82 -1.27 25.27
N ALA A 171 8.70 -0.81 24.39
CA ALA A 171 9.97 -0.17 24.74
C ALA A 171 9.79 1.33 25.09
N GLN A 172 9.02 2.06 24.29
CA GLN A 172 8.78 3.49 24.43
C GLN A 172 7.31 3.78 24.12
N ASP A 173 6.54 4.21 25.12
CA ASP A 173 5.10 4.44 24.99
C ASP A 173 4.75 5.83 25.57
N PRO A 174 4.05 6.72 24.84
CA PRO A 174 3.32 6.54 23.57
C PRO A 174 4.16 6.30 22.31
N TRP A 175 3.73 5.37 21.43
CA TRP A 175 4.34 5.09 20.12
C TRP A 175 3.32 5.03 18.98
N LEU A 176 3.65 5.66 17.85
CA LEU A 176 2.81 5.73 16.65
C LEU A 176 3.50 5.10 15.42
N ALA A 177 2.74 4.40 14.58
CA ALA A 177 3.18 3.99 13.24
C ALA A 177 2.47 4.83 12.17
N ILE A 178 3.19 5.40 11.21
CA ILE A 178 2.59 6.01 10.01
C ILE A 178 3.06 5.28 8.75
N VAL A 179 2.13 4.92 7.88
CA VAL A 179 2.43 4.31 6.57
C VAL A 179 2.05 5.29 5.47
N ILE A 180 2.93 5.43 4.48
CA ILE A 180 2.75 6.33 3.34
C ILE A 180 2.87 5.55 2.04
N ASP A 181 1.95 5.77 1.11
CA ASP A 181 2.05 5.23 -0.24
C ASP A 181 2.47 6.36 -1.21
N PRO A 182 3.77 6.48 -1.52
CA PRO A 182 4.24 7.56 -2.41
C PRO A 182 3.68 7.39 -3.82
N VAL A 183 3.54 6.15 -4.28
CA VAL A 183 3.10 5.81 -5.63
C VAL A 183 1.64 6.23 -5.83
N ARG A 184 0.75 5.86 -4.91
CA ARG A 184 -0.65 6.30 -4.94
C ARG A 184 -0.79 7.79 -4.72
N THR A 185 0.08 8.38 -3.90
CA THR A 185 0.10 9.84 -3.70
C THR A 185 0.35 10.57 -5.02
N ILE A 186 1.31 10.11 -5.82
CA ILE A 186 1.63 10.72 -7.12
C ILE A 186 0.53 10.44 -8.15
N SER A 187 -0.01 9.22 -8.19
CA SER A 187 -1.00 8.83 -9.20
C SER A 187 -2.36 9.47 -8.98
N THR A 188 -2.78 9.63 -7.72
CA THR A 188 -4.08 10.23 -7.38
C THR A 188 -4.01 11.75 -7.18
N GLY A 189 -2.80 12.30 -7.01
CA GLY A 189 -2.60 13.71 -6.63
C GLY A 189 -3.08 14.03 -5.21
N ARG A 190 -3.38 13.01 -4.39
CA ARG A 190 -3.82 13.15 -3.00
C ARG A 190 -2.87 12.37 -2.10
N LEU A 191 -2.46 12.97 -0.98
CA LEU A 191 -1.66 12.29 0.02
C LEU A 191 -2.36 11.02 0.53
N ASP A 192 -1.76 9.86 0.27
CA ASP A 192 -2.14 8.56 0.83
C ASP A 192 -1.21 8.26 2.00
N MET A 193 -1.70 8.58 3.20
CA MET A 193 -1.00 8.44 4.46
C MET A 193 -1.99 7.97 5.52
N LYS A 194 -1.61 6.99 6.33
CA LYS A 194 -2.43 6.50 7.43
C LYS A 194 -1.61 6.28 8.69
N ALA A 195 -2.25 6.54 9.83
CA ALA A 195 -1.66 6.37 11.15
C ALA A 195 -2.30 5.17 11.85
N PHE A 196 -1.48 4.38 12.53
CA PHE A 196 -1.90 3.14 13.15
C PHE A 196 -1.30 2.98 14.54
N ARG A 197 -2.03 2.25 15.37
CA ARG A 197 -1.54 1.76 16.65
C ARG A 197 -2.04 0.36 16.90
N THR A 198 -1.19 -0.47 17.51
CA THR A 198 -1.51 -1.87 17.77
C THR A 198 -2.18 -2.04 19.12
N PHE A 199 -3.08 -3.01 19.19
CA PHE A 199 -3.68 -3.46 20.45
C PHE A 199 -2.69 -4.30 21.26
N SER A 200 -2.95 -4.42 22.56
CA SER A 200 -2.30 -5.44 23.38
C SER A 200 -2.64 -6.84 22.84
N GLU A 201 -1.72 -7.79 23.03
CA GLU A 201 -1.91 -9.17 22.59
C GLU A 201 -3.17 -9.80 23.19
N GLU A 202 -3.43 -9.53 24.48
CA GLU A 202 -4.63 -9.99 25.20
C GLU A 202 -5.92 -9.46 24.56
N TYR A 203 -5.96 -8.17 24.23
CA TYR A 203 -7.13 -7.55 23.63
C TYR A 203 -7.34 -8.03 22.18
N ALA A 204 -6.26 -8.14 21.41
CA ALA A 204 -6.33 -8.65 20.03
C ALA A 204 -6.85 -10.09 19.98
N ALA A 205 -6.42 -10.96 20.91
CA ALA A 205 -6.94 -12.32 21.04
C ALA A 205 -8.44 -12.34 21.35
N SER A 206 -8.90 -11.50 22.29
CA SER A 206 -10.33 -11.39 22.63
C SER A 206 -11.21 -10.95 21.45
N LEU A 207 -10.70 -10.04 20.60
CA LEU A 207 -11.39 -9.61 19.38
C LEU A 207 -11.47 -10.74 18.35
N GLN A 208 -10.41 -11.53 18.22
CA GLN A 208 -10.38 -12.65 17.28
C GLN A 208 -11.39 -13.74 17.70
N GLU A 209 -11.49 -14.05 18.99
CA GLU A 209 -12.49 -14.96 19.55
C GLU A 209 -13.92 -14.44 19.31
N ALA A 210 -14.17 -13.15 19.58
CA ALA A 210 -15.47 -12.53 19.33
C ALA A 210 -15.86 -12.59 17.83
N HIS A 211 -14.90 -12.34 16.93
CA HIS A 211 -15.12 -12.45 15.48
C HIS A 211 -15.38 -13.90 15.02
N GLN A 212 -14.76 -14.89 15.65
CA GLN A 212 -15.00 -16.30 15.34
C GLN A 212 -16.39 -16.77 15.79
N GLN A 213 -16.90 -16.27 16.93
CA GLN A 213 -18.27 -16.57 17.37
C GLN A 213 -19.34 -15.97 16.43
N VAL A 214 -19.08 -14.81 15.83
CA VAL A 214 -20.00 -14.17 14.86
C VAL A 214 -19.95 -14.82 13.48
N ARG A 215 -18.80 -15.39 13.08
CA ARG A 215 -18.61 -16.02 11.75
C ARG A 215 -19.37 -17.33 11.51
N GLY A 216 -20.08 -17.85 12.52
CA GLY A 216 -21.10 -18.91 12.33
C GLY A 216 -22.31 -18.48 11.48
N ARG A 217 -22.42 -17.20 11.10
CA ARG A 217 -23.55 -16.67 10.33
C ARG A 217 -23.06 -15.77 9.18
N HIS A 218 -22.95 -16.36 8.00
CA HIS A 218 -22.72 -15.78 6.66
C HIS A 218 -22.20 -14.33 6.54
N ARG A 219 -21.03 -14.15 5.93
CA ARG A 219 -20.74 -13.00 5.04
C ARG A 219 -19.60 -13.29 4.05
N LYS A 220 -19.96 -13.72 2.84
CA LYS A 220 -19.19 -13.40 1.62
C LYS A 220 -19.65 -12.01 1.20
N ASN A 221 -18.76 -11.15 0.71
CA ASN A 221 -18.95 -9.74 0.35
C ASN A 221 -18.47 -8.77 1.46
N SER A 222 -17.15 -8.64 1.57
CA SER A 222 -16.57 -7.29 1.67
C SER A 222 -15.96 -6.96 0.32
N THR A 223 -16.42 -5.87 -0.28
CA THR A 223 -15.86 -5.33 -1.51
C THR A 223 -14.54 -4.65 -1.16
N THR A 224 -13.44 -5.40 -1.22
CA THR A 224 -12.08 -4.88 -1.10
C THR A 224 -11.70 -4.22 -2.43
N PRO A 225 -10.90 -3.13 -2.44
CA PRO A 225 -10.43 -2.53 -3.68
C PRO A 225 -9.60 -3.56 -4.46
N THR A 226 -10.04 -3.88 -5.67
CA THR A 226 -9.58 -4.99 -6.51
C THR A 226 -8.19 -4.79 -7.15
N TRP A 227 -7.43 -3.80 -6.68
CA TRP A 227 -6.23 -3.26 -7.36
C TRP A 227 -4.90 -3.60 -6.65
N VAL A 228 -4.91 -4.53 -5.69
CA VAL A 228 -3.71 -4.93 -4.93
C VAL A 228 -3.43 -6.42 -5.20
N SER A 229 -2.15 -6.80 -5.31
CA SER A 229 -1.73 -8.21 -5.46
C SER A 229 -2.41 -9.11 -4.43
N SER A 230 -2.95 -10.24 -4.89
CA SER A 230 -3.86 -11.08 -4.11
C SER A 230 -3.26 -11.56 -2.77
N ASP A 231 -1.94 -11.70 -2.69
CA ASP A 231 -1.25 -12.18 -1.49
C ASP A 231 -1.09 -11.08 -0.44
N ARG A 232 -0.83 -9.83 -0.85
CA ARG A 232 -0.74 -8.68 0.07
C ARG A 232 -2.11 -8.26 0.62
N ILE A 233 -3.19 -8.42 -0.16
CA ILE A 233 -4.58 -8.24 0.34
C ILE A 233 -4.92 -9.29 1.41
N LYS A 234 -4.49 -10.54 1.22
CA LYS A 234 -4.75 -11.59 2.21
C LYS A 234 -4.07 -11.23 3.53
N GLU A 235 -2.82 -10.78 3.47
CA GLU A 235 -2.08 -10.35 4.67
C GLU A 235 -2.76 -9.19 5.39
N TYR A 236 -3.19 -8.16 4.64
CA TYR A 236 -3.99 -7.07 5.19
C TYR A 236 -5.20 -7.60 5.99
N GLY A 237 -5.96 -8.53 5.41
CA GLY A 237 -7.13 -9.13 6.05
C GLY A 237 -6.81 -10.01 7.26
N ILE A 238 -5.61 -10.61 7.32
CA ILE A 238 -5.18 -11.47 8.43
C ILE A 238 -4.87 -10.63 9.66
N HIS A 239 -4.11 -9.53 9.51
CA HIS A 239 -3.63 -8.75 10.65
C HIS A 239 -4.49 -7.54 11.03
N ALA A 240 -5.51 -7.19 10.24
CA ALA A 240 -6.40 -6.03 10.49
C ALA A 240 -7.07 -6.00 11.87
N HIS A 241 -7.22 -7.14 12.56
CA HIS A 241 -7.80 -7.19 13.91
C HIS A 241 -6.81 -6.80 15.02
N ARG A 242 -5.51 -6.70 14.71
CA ARG A 242 -4.43 -6.44 15.69
C ARG A 242 -4.13 -4.95 15.88
N TYR A 243 -4.67 -4.09 15.03
CA TYR A 243 -4.44 -2.64 15.08
C TYR A 243 -5.70 -1.85 14.76
N TYR A 244 -5.65 -0.55 15.00
CA TYR A 244 -6.68 0.39 14.57
C TYR A 244 -6.04 1.58 13.86
N GLU A 245 -6.81 2.16 12.94
CA GLU A 245 -6.46 3.38 12.22
C GLU A 245 -6.83 4.59 13.07
N LEU A 246 -5.93 5.56 13.16
CA LEU A 246 -6.18 6.86 13.75
C LEU A 246 -6.36 7.88 12.62
N PRO A 247 -7.48 8.64 12.60
CA PRO A 247 -7.67 9.72 11.64
C PRO A 247 -6.56 10.77 11.77
N ILE A 248 -5.94 11.10 10.64
CA ILE A 248 -4.91 12.13 10.53
C ILE A 248 -5.57 13.47 10.19
N THR A 249 -5.17 14.51 10.90
CA THR A 249 -5.42 15.92 10.55
C THR A 249 -4.10 16.57 10.19
N LEU A 250 -4.00 17.16 9.00
CA LEU A 250 -2.82 17.92 8.62
C LEU A 250 -2.88 19.31 9.25
N VAL A 251 -1.79 19.77 9.83
CA VAL A 251 -1.71 21.08 10.48
C VAL A 251 -0.56 21.93 9.96
N CYS A 252 -0.76 23.23 9.88
CA CYS A 252 0.28 24.20 9.54
C CYS A 252 0.26 25.39 10.51
N SER A 253 1.42 26.01 10.70
CA SER A 253 1.48 27.30 11.39
C SER A 253 1.04 28.42 10.47
N LYS A 254 0.64 29.57 11.03
CA LYS A 254 0.33 30.77 10.24
C LYS A 254 1.52 31.26 9.42
N SER A 255 2.74 31.09 9.94
CA SER A 255 3.97 31.39 9.21
C SER A 255 4.15 30.44 8.02
N ASP A 256 3.88 29.15 8.20
CA ASP A 256 3.96 28.18 7.10
C ASP A 256 2.92 28.46 6.04
N GLU A 257 1.70 28.82 6.43
CA GLU A 257 0.63 29.21 5.49
C GLU A 257 1.06 30.40 4.63
N ALA A 258 1.61 31.46 5.23
CA ALA A 258 2.13 32.61 4.49
C ALA A 258 3.29 32.26 3.54
N LEU A 259 4.17 31.32 3.95
CA LEU A 259 5.26 30.83 3.12
C LEU A 259 4.74 29.96 1.96
N LEU A 260 3.77 29.09 2.21
CA LEU A 260 3.13 28.25 1.20
C LEU A 260 2.40 29.11 0.16
N ASP A 261 1.69 30.15 0.57
CA ASP A 261 1.06 31.12 -0.34
C ASP A 261 2.11 31.84 -1.20
N SER A 262 3.22 32.25 -0.58
CA SER A 262 4.33 32.88 -1.30
C SER A 262 4.97 31.93 -2.32
N LEU A 263 5.15 30.66 -1.96
CA LEU A 263 5.64 29.62 -2.88
C LEU A 263 4.64 29.38 -4.01
N TRP A 264 3.35 29.27 -3.70
CA TRP A 264 2.30 29.08 -4.70
C TRP A 264 2.31 30.21 -5.74
N SER A 265 2.41 31.46 -5.28
CA SER A 265 2.47 32.63 -6.17
C SER A 265 3.60 32.58 -7.22
N ARG A 266 4.70 31.87 -6.90
CA ARG A 266 5.89 31.74 -7.76
C ARG A 266 5.91 30.45 -8.56
N PHE A 267 5.43 29.36 -8.00
CA PHE A 267 5.63 28.00 -8.51
C PHE A 267 4.36 27.33 -9.04
N TRP A 268 3.19 27.98 -9.01
CA TRP A 268 1.94 27.42 -9.55
C TRP A 268 2.08 26.92 -11.00
N ALA A 269 2.96 27.55 -11.80
CA ALA A 269 3.19 27.14 -13.18
C ALA A 269 3.77 25.72 -13.28
N LEU A 270 4.55 25.26 -12.30
CA LEU A 270 5.10 23.90 -12.28
C LEU A 270 4.00 22.83 -12.17
N THR A 271 2.85 23.16 -11.58
CA THR A 271 1.69 22.27 -11.51
C THR A 271 1.17 21.91 -12.91
N PHE A 272 1.37 22.77 -13.91
CA PHE A 272 1.03 22.48 -15.31
C PHE A 272 2.12 21.67 -16.03
N CYS A 273 3.35 21.67 -15.53
CA CYS A 273 4.46 20.90 -16.10
C CYS A 273 4.52 19.46 -15.57
N SER A 274 3.85 19.16 -14.46
CA SER A 274 3.75 17.79 -13.96
C SER A 274 2.72 17.01 -14.79
N ASN A 275 3.17 15.98 -15.51
CA ASN A 275 2.28 15.02 -16.15
C ASN A 275 2.32 13.68 -15.36
N PRO A 276 1.29 13.38 -14.55
CA PRO A 276 1.22 12.15 -13.76
C PRO A 276 1.26 10.88 -14.60
N LEU A 277 0.78 10.93 -15.85
CA LEU A 277 0.75 9.77 -16.75
C LEU A 277 2.15 9.38 -17.22
N THR A 278 3.01 10.36 -17.49
CA THR A 278 4.40 10.08 -17.86
C THR A 278 5.22 9.64 -16.66
N THR A 279 5.03 10.28 -15.50
CA THR A 279 5.79 9.95 -14.28
C THR A 279 5.47 8.57 -13.74
N ASN A 280 4.22 8.10 -13.90
CA ASN A 280 3.77 6.80 -13.39
C ASN A 280 3.58 5.74 -14.48
N ARG A 281 4.07 5.98 -15.71
CA ARG A 281 3.82 5.10 -16.87
C ARG A 281 4.17 3.65 -16.58
N GLN A 282 5.38 3.41 -16.07
CA GLN A 282 5.88 2.06 -15.78
C GLN A 282 5.02 1.34 -14.75
N LEU A 283 4.63 2.03 -13.68
CA LEU A 283 3.79 1.45 -12.64
C LEU A 283 2.38 1.14 -13.17
N MET A 284 1.75 2.06 -13.92
CA MET A 284 0.45 1.79 -14.53
C MET A 284 0.52 0.57 -15.45
N THR A 285 1.59 0.45 -16.23
CA THR A 285 1.86 -0.73 -17.06
C THR A 285 1.99 -2.02 -16.22
N GLN A 286 2.78 -2.00 -15.14
CA GLN A 286 2.92 -3.15 -14.25
C GLN A 286 1.59 -3.55 -13.59
N GLN A 287 0.78 -2.58 -13.17
CA GLN A 287 -0.54 -2.83 -12.60
C GLN A 287 -1.49 -3.46 -13.62
N ILE A 288 -1.43 -3.03 -14.88
CA ILE A 288 -2.21 -3.64 -15.96
C ILE A 288 -1.80 -5.11 -16.15
N HIS A 289 -0.50 -5.41 -16.18
CA HIS A 289 -0.02 -6.80 -16.26
C HIS A 289 -0.49 -7.64 -15.08
N GLN A 290 -0.38 -7.13 -13.85
CA GLN A 290 -0.88 -7.84 -12.65
C GLN A 290 -2.38 -8.13 -12.72
N LEU A 291 -3.18 -7.21 -13.25
CA LEU A 291 -4.61 -7.43 -13.45
C LEU A 291 -4.88 -8.49 -14.52
N THR A 292 -4.12 -8.47 -15.62
CA THR A 292 -4.16 -9.52 -16.64
C THR A 292 -3.90 -10.88 -16.01
N ASP A 293 -2.82 -11.03 -15.23
CA ASP A 293 -2.48 -12.28 -14.55
C ASP A 293 -3.58 -12.77 -13.60
N VAL A 294 -4.18 -11.86 -12.82
CA VAL A 294 -5.29 -12.20 -11.92
C VAL A 294 -6.50 -12.68 -12.71
N LEU A 295 -6.88 -11.99 -13.79
CA LEU A 295 -7.99 -12.39 -14.64
C LEU A 295 -7.74 -13.76 -15.28
N GLU A 296 -6.54 -14.00 -15.80
CA GLU A 296 -6.15 -15.31 -16.33
C GLU A 296 -6.23 -16.41 -15.28
N SER A 297 -5.76 -16.14 -14.06
CA SER A 297 -5.81 -17.09 -12.95
C SER A 297 -7.25 -17.45 -12.55
N GLU A 298 -8.17 -16.48 -12.54
CA GLU A 298 -9.59 -16.72 -12.25
C GLU A 298 -10.26 -17.54 -13.37
N LEU A 299 -9.93 -17.25 -14.64
CA LEU A 299 -10.40 -18.01 -15.79
C LEU A 299 -9.89 -19.47 -15.76
N ALA A 300 -8.63 -19.67 -15.37
CA ALA A 300 -8.02 -20.99 -15.22
C ALA A 300 -8.59 -21.76 -14.02
N CYS A 301 -8.90 -21.08 -12.92
CA CYS A 301 -9.51 -21.70 -11.74
C CYS A 301 -11.00 -22.04 -11.96
N GLY A 302 -11.69 -21.28 -12.81
CA GLY A 302 -13.03 -21.61 -13.33
C GLY A 302 -13.06 -22.90 -14.15
N HIS A 303 -11.98 -23.20 -14.89
CA HIS A 303 -11.83 -24.48 -15.61
C HIS A 303 -11.71 -25.70 -14.66
N LYS A 304 -11.09 -25.54 -13.48
CA LYS A 304 -10.87 -26.65 -12.53
C LYS A 304 -12.09 -27.00 -11.67
N LYS A 305 -13.10 -26.14 -11.59
CA LYS A 305 -14.36 -26.43 -10.88
C LYS A 305 -15.36 -27.26 -11.69
N GLY A 306 -15.11 -27.47 -12.99
CA GLY A 306 -15.98 -28.27 -13.86
C GLY A 306 -15.56 -29.73 -14.08
N VAL A 307 -14.45 -30.19 -13.49
CA VAL A 307 -13.87 -31.53 -13.78
C VAL A 307 -13.67 -32.38 -12.51
N LYS A 308 -14.39 -32.08 -11.43
CA LYS A 308 -14.38 -32.91 -10.21
C LYS A 308 -15.79 -33.07 -9.69
N ASP A 309 -16.61 -33.83 -10.41
CA ASP A 309 -17.76 -34.57 -9.91
C ASP A 309 -18.22 -35.47 -11.07
N ASP A 310 -17.48 -36.57 -11.27
CA ASP A 310 -17.97 -37.86 -11.80
C ASP A 310 -16.75 -38.74 -12.11
N GLU A 311 -16.39 -39.59 -11.15
CA GLU A 311 -16.25 -41.04 -11.37
C GLU A 311 -15.69 -41.70 -10.11
N CYS A 312 -16.61 -42.25 -9.31
CA CYS A 312 -16.32 -43.40 -8.47
C CYS A 312 -17.25 -44.54 -8.90
N GLN A 313 -16.61 -45.63 -9.34
CA GLN A 313 -17.08 -47.03 -9.40
C GLN A 313 -17.98 -47.43 -10.60
N PHE A 314 -17.48 -48.29 -11.49
CA PHE A 314 -17.66 -49.76 -11.39
C PHE A 314 -16.84 -50.54 -12.45
N TYR A 315 -16.43 -51.74 -12.06
CA TYR A 315 -15.56 -52.70 -12.76
C TYR A 315 -16.27 -53.46 -13.92
N ASN A 316 -15.46 -53.79 -14.94
CA ASN A 316 -15.53 -54.92 -15.90
C ASN A 316 -16.77 -55.14 -16.80
N LYS A 317 -16.60 -54.96 -18.12
CA LYS A 317 -16.59 -56.09 -19.08
C LYS A 317 -16.01 -55.72 -20.45
N SER A 318 -15.45 -56.74 -21.06
CA SER A 318 -14.58 -56.82 -22.23
C SER A 318 -15.30 -56.81 -23.60
N GLN A 319 -14.49 -56.44 -24.61
CA GLN A 319 -14.49 -56.86 -26.02
C GLN A 319 -15.45 -56.26 -27.07
N ASN A 320 -14.78 -55.82 -28.14
CA ASN A 320 -15.13 -55.89 -29.58
C ASN A 320 -16.02 -54.81 -30.24
N ARG A 321 -15.33 -53.99 -31.07
CA ARG A 321 -15.38 -53.98 -32.55
C ARG A 321 -16.64 -53.40 -33.24
N GLU A 322 -16.36 -52.48 -34.20
CA GLU A 322 -17.19 -52.05 -35.36
C GLU A 322 -18.47 -51.26 -34.98
N GLN A 323 -19.03 -50.33 -35.76
CA GLN A 323 -18.86 -49.81 -37.12
C GLN A 323 -19.71 -48.52 -37.20
N TYR A 324 -19.46 -47.71 -38.23
CA TYR A 324 -20.29 -46.61 -38.72
C TYR A 324 -21.81 -46.90 -38.75
N SER A 325 -22.66 -45.92 -38.39
CA SER A 325 -23.66 -45.29 -39.29
C SER A 325 -24.67 -44.41 -38.54
N ASP A 326 -24.79 -43.19 -39.05
CA ASP A 326 -25.95 -42.30 -39.20
C ASP A 326 -27.27 -42.49 -38.42
N ALA A 327 -27.73 -41.33 -37.95
CA ALA A 327 -29.07 -40.75 -38.12
C ALA A 327 -30.04 -40.68 -36.93
N VAL A 328 -30.20 -39.43 -36.46
CA VAL A 328 -31.45 -38.67 -36.24
C VAL A 328 -32.31 -38.99 -35.01
N GLY A 329 -32.45 -37.98 -34.14
CA GLY A 329 -33.54 -37.88 -33.16
C GLY A 329 -33.39 -36.70 -32.19
N ASN A 330 -34.12 -35.61 -32.47
CA ASN A 330 -34.23 -34.37 -31.70
C ASN A 330 -34.49 -34.52 -30.19
N GLY A 331 -33.99 -33.55 -29.41
CA GLY A 331 -34.37 -33.33 -28.02
C GLY A 331 -33.59 -32.18 -27.39
N ASP A 332 -34.08 -30.96 -27.63
CA ASP A 332 -33.62 -29.67 -27.12
C ASP A 332 -33.62 -29.62 -25.57
N GLU A 333 -32.60 -28.95 -25.01
CA GLU A 333 -32.57 -28.19 -23.75
C GLU A 333 -31.23 -28.33 -22.99
N THR A 334 -30.57 -27.17 -22.76
CA THR A 334 -29.40 -26.83 -21.89
C THR A 334 -28.18 -26.18 -22.59
N HIS A 335 -28.38 -25.39 -23.65
CA HIS A 335 -27.29 -24.61 -24.27
C HIS A 335 -26.99 -23.23 -23.62
N VAL A 336 -27.88 -22.69 -22.78
CA VAL A 336 -27.82 -21.28 -22.32
C VAL A 336 -26.67 -20.99 -21.33
N SER A 337 -26.24 -21.98 -20.54
CA SER A 337 -25.17 -21.81 -19.53
C SER A 337 -23.76 -21.85 -20.16
N SER A 338 -23.56 -22.72 -21.15
CA SER A 338 -22.26 -22.91 -21.83
C SER A 338 -21.90 -21.72 -22.70
N GLU A 339 -22.88 -21.16 -23.42
CA GLU A 339 -22.68 -19.99 -24.28
C GLU A 339 -22.42 -18.73 -23.47
N ALA A 340 -23.19 -18.45 -22.43
CA ALA A 340 -22.93 -17.31 -21.54
C ALA A 340 -21.57 -17.41 -20.83
N PHE A 341 -21.12 -18.63 -20.50
CA PHE A 341 -19.78 -18.86 -19.93
C PHE A 341 -18.67 -18.66 -20.97
N LYS A 342 -18.85 -19.17 -22.20
CA LYS A 342 -17.92 -18.98 -23.32
C LYS A 342 -17.83 -17.50 -23.74
N GLU A 343 -18.95 -16.80 -23.75
CA GLU A 343 -19.05 -15.39 -24.12
C GLU A 343 -18.43 -14.47 -23.06
N LYS A 344 -18.57 -14.81 -21.76
CA LYS A 344 -17.81 -14.15 -20.68
C LYS A 344 -16.30 -14.41 -20.78
N ASN A 345 -15.90 -15.63 -21.17
CA ASN A 345 -14.50 -15.98 -21.41
C ASN A 345 -13.91 -15.21 -22.61
N LEU A 346 -14.71 -15.04 -23.67
CA LEU A 346 -14.31 -14.30 -24.87
C LEU A 346 -14.13 -12.80 -24.57
N HIS A 347 -15.07 -12.19 -23.85
CA HIS A 347 -14.97 -10.80 -23.40
C HIS A 347 -13.74 -10.58 -22.51
N ALA A 348 -13.47 -11.48 -21.56
CA ALA A 348 -12.30 -11.37 -20.70
C ALA A 348 -10.98 -11.49 -21.49
N ARG A 349 -10.90 -12.41 -22.46
CA ARG A 349 -9.73 -12.54 -23.35
C ARG A 349 -9.52 -11.34 -24.26
N HIS A 350 -10.61 -10.76 -24.77
CA HIS A 350 -10.54 -9.51 -25.53
C HIS A 350 -10.07 -8.34 -24.67
N LEU A 351 -10.51 -8.27 -23.41
CA LEU A 351 -10.04 -7.26 -22.46
C LEU A 351 -8.56 -7.43 -22.14
N VAL A 352 -8.10 -8.65 -21.87
CA VAL A 352 -6.68 -8.97 -21.65
C VAL A 352 -5.82 -8.57 -22.86
N SER A 353 -6.22 -8.99 -24.06
CA SER A 353 -5.51 -8.64 -25.29
C SER A 353 -5.51 -7.13 -25.58
N ALA A 354 -6.59 -6.42 -25.23
CA ALA A 354 -6.67 -4.97 -25.37
C ALA A 354 -5.75 -4.28 -24.36
N LEU A 355 -5.72 -4.75 -23.12
CA LEU A 355 -4.85 -4.23 -22.05
C LEU A 355 -3.36 -4.45 -22.35
N ASP A 356 -2.98 -5.63 -22.85
CA ASP A 356 -1.61 -5.91 -23.30
C ASP A 356 -1.18 -5.03 -24.47
N SER A 357 -2.11 -4.72 -25.38
CA SER A 357 -1.86 -3.79 -26.49
C SER A 357 -1.75 -2.33 -26.04
N GLU A 358 -2.53 -1.91 -25.03
CA GLU A 358 -2.47 -0.58 -24.41
C GLU A 358 -1.15 -0.35 -23.67
N VAL A 359 -0.64 -1.39 -23.01
CA VAL A 359 0.68 -1.40 -22.37
C VAL A 359 1.79 -1.16 -23.40
N ALA A 360 1.77 -1.88 -24.53
CA ALA A 360 2.75 -1.74 -25.59
C ALA A 360 2.74 -0.34 -26.24
N LEU A 361 1.57 0.31 -26.26
CA LEU A 361 1.38 1.63 -26.89
C LEU A 361 1.43 2.81 -25.90
N GLY A 362 1.66 2.57 -24.61
CA GLY A 362 1.80 3.63 -23.61
C GLY A 362 0.54 4.45 -23.37
N GLY A 363 -0.64 3.82 -23.33
CA GLY A 363 -1.88 4.40 -22.77
C GLY A 363 -2.38 5.71 -23.41
N THR A 364 -1.90 6.08 -24.60
CA THR A 364 -2.15 7.42 -25.15
C THR A 364 -3.46 7.48 -25.96
N LEU A 365 -4.00 6.36 -26.44
CA LEU A 365 -5.10 6.39 -27.42
C LEU A 365 -6.50 6.35 -26.78
N LEU A 366 -6.72 5.56 -25.73
CA LEU A 366 -8.04 5.49 -25.06
C LEU A 366 -8.37 6.73 -24.24
N VAL A 367 -7.37 7.32 -23.57
CA VAL A 367 -7.53 8.53 -22.76
C VAL A 367 -7.86 9.75 -23.64
N VAL A 368 -7.20 9.88 -24.80
CA VAL A 368 -7.50 10.93 -25.78
C VAL A 368 -8.89 10.72 -26.40
N LYS A 369 -9.28 9.48 -26.71
CA LYS A 369 -10.62 9.19 -27.26
C LYS A 369 -11.75 9.52 -26.29
N ASN A 370 -11.60 9.22 -25.00
CA ASN A 370 -12.63 9.51 -24.00
C ASN A 370 -12.70 11.00 -23.63
N CYS A 371 -11.57 11.73 -23.64
CA CYS A 371 -11.57 13.19 -23.44
C CYS A 371 -12.12 13.99 -24.63
N VAL A 372 -12.06 13.46 -25.85
CA VAL A 372 -12.46 14.18 -27.08
C VAL A 372 -13.91 13.87 -27.51
N PHE A 373 -14.46 12.70 -27.16
CA PHE A 373 -15.76 12.25 -27.69
C PHE A 373 -16.86 11.98 -26.63
N GLN A 374 -16.67 12.38 -25.38
CA GLN A 374 -17.77 12.52 -24.42
C GLN A 374 -18.06 14.00 -24.16
N ALA A 375 -18.91 14.56 -25.03
CA ALA A 375 -19.68 15.77 -24.80
C ALA A 375 -21.10 15.39 -24.35
#